data_AF-A0A1B8EFW8-F1
#
_entry.id   AF-A0A1B8EFW8-F1
#
_cell.length_a   1.000
_cell.length_b   1.000
_cell.length_c   1.000
_cell.angle_alpha   90.00
_cell.angle_beta   90.00
_cell.angle_gamma   90.00
#
_symmetry.space_group_name_H-M   'P 1'
#
loop_
_entity.id
_entity.type
_entity.pdbx_description
1 polymer ?
#
loop_
_entity_poly.entity_id
_entity_poly.type
_entity_poly.pdbx_seq_one_letter_code
_entity_poly.pdbx_strand_id
1 'polypeptide(L)'
;MFNPAQYPHFQGADVFILAPTGETWNLHSATLSSASTKFSEYLSSNPPSNITQKQREEGKAIKWRFHMKPDSKGRFVAFEFVAASAAKQAIFNFTPIDAQNGTEYLHIYDNLFRCMCNIDPILYPGDEALVNDSLRLLQAAELLKAEPCVRRDIESLLLRTGLYLWQRVLRDAEYWADIGVRLRSPVIFRESMIRIVGLWNLRSVINKQTLLNTAHGVTLYDIANKKVQEQTARKMEIEERLRTFFPHAMLHPVSENPNAVTPGRAFYANDVYYWQALTLVRQYVVKETMAGHGYPSGDGGSMFYNAISAGAGSYCRAVDLEEWHKKFDMTAKGKQRLRDSLNIVKEEMKAVVAELMICRSNIPRLPGDYPYLTFTEFKDEELPWHTAQTLGTKRRPPMGQARNPENSGESSLFVAQSPTAPVASAAVASAGASQGAAKRPRVD
;
A
#
# COMPACT_ATOMS: atom_id res chain seq x y z
N MET A 1 26.79 -19.27 12.55
CA MET A 1 26.65 -18.17 11.58
C MET A 1 27.53 -18.53 10.40
N PHE A 2 26.99 -18.67 9.19
CA PHE A 2 27.80 -19.04 8.02
C PHE A 2 28.77 -17.92 7.66
N ASN A 3 29.98 -18.26 7.19
CA ASN A 3 30.86 -17.28 6.58
C ASN A 3 30.39 -17.08 5.12
N PRO A 4 29.82 -15.92 4.76
CA PRO A 4 29.30 -15.69 3.41
C PRO A 4 30.38 -15.82 2.33
N ALA A 5 31.66 -15.65 2.67
CA ALA A 5 32.78 -15.80 1.75
C ALA A 5 33.01 -17.23 1.25
N GLN A 6 32.40 -18.23 1.90
CA GLN A 6 32.50 -19.63 1.46
C GLN A 6 31.40 -20.02 0.46
N TYR A 7 30.39 -19.17 0.24
CA TYR A 7 29.34 -19.45 -0.74
C TYR A 7 29.89 -19.37 -2.17
N PRO A 8 29.51 -20.27 -3.11
CA PRO A 8 28.51 -21.35 -3.01
C PRO A 8 29.05 -22.71 -2.54
N HIS A 9 30.30 -22.79 -2.07
CA HIS A 9 31.00 -24.04 -1.74
C HIS A 9 31.42 -24.11 -0.26
N PHE A 10 30.46 -24.34 0.64
CA PHE A 10 30.77 -24.41 2.07
C PHE A 10 31.67 -25.61 2.42
N GLN A 11 32.62 -25.38 3.32
CA GLN A 11 33.45 -26.45 3.85
C GLN A 11 32.62 -27.37 4.74
N GLY A 12 32.76 -28.69 4.53
CA GLY A 12 31.96 -29.69 5.27
C GLY A 12 30.49 -29.75 4.85
N ALA A 13 30.12 -29.11 3.73
CA ALA A 13 28.82 -29.30 3.11
C ALA A 13 28.53 -30.79 2.84
N ASP A 14 27.29 -31.20 3.05
CA ASP A 14 26.84 -32.58 2.89
C ASP A 14 25.80 -32.76 1.77
N VAL A 15 25.43 -31.67 1.09
CA VAL A 15 24.59 -31.67 -0.09
C VAL A 15 25.35 -31.05 -1.27
N PHE A 16 25.32 -31.72 -2.41
CA PHE A 16 25.85 -31.25 -3.69
C PHE A 16 24.71 -31.07 -4.67
N ILE A 17 24.62 -29.91 -5.31
CA ILE A 17 23.64 -29.61 -6.35
C ILE A 17 24.40 -29.29 -7.63
N LEU A 18 24.01 -29.90 -8.76
CA LEU A 18 24.58 -29.68 -10.09
C LEU A 18 23.51 -29.14 -11.05
N ALA A 19 23.77 -27.98 -11.66
CA ALA A 19 22.98 -27.44 -12.76
C ALA A 19 23.37 -28.05 -14.10
N PRO A 20 22.44 -28.15 -15.10
CA PRO A 20 22.67 -28.60 -16.48
C PRO A 20 23.81 -27.91 -17.25
N THR A 21 24.20 -26.73 -16.81
CA THR A 21 25.25 -25.89 -17.39
C THR A 21 26.61 -26.07 -16.72
N GLY A 22 26.68 -26.83 -15.63
CA GLY A 22 27.91 -27.18 -14.93
C GLY A 22 28.15 -26.42 -13.62
N GLU A 23 27.33 -25.40 -13.30
CA GLU A 23 27.38 -24.71 -12.02
C GLU A 23 27.02 -25.68 -10.88
N THR A 24 27.70 -25.50 -9.75
CA THR A 24 27.54 -26.38 -8.59
C THR A 24 27.39 -25.60 -7.30
N TRP A 25 26.67 -26.18 -6.34
CA TRP A 25 26.52 -25.65 -5.00
C TRP A 25 26.81 -26.75 -3.97
N ASN A 26 27.66 -26.46 -2.98
CA ASN A 26 27.91 -27.34 -1.84
C ASN A 26 27.28 -26.70 -0.60
N LEU A 27 26.13 -27.23 -0.18
CA LEU A 27 25.28 -26.68 0.86
C LEU A 27 25.10 -27.67 2.02
N HIS A 28 24.57 -27.19 3.14
CA HIS A 28 24.27 -28.02 4.30
C HIS A 28 22.82 -28.49 4.30
N SER A 29 22.62 -29.79 4.50
CA SER A 29 21.32 -30.47 4.57
C SER A 29 20.40 -29.84 5.62
N ALA A 30 20.94 -29.51 6.79
CA ALA A 30 20.21 -28.85 7.88
C ALA A 30 19.69 -27.46 7.49
N THR A 31 20.45 -26.70 6.71
CA THR A 31 20.04 -25.38 6.21
C THR A 31 18.93 -25.53 5.18
N LEU A 32 19.09 -26.44 4.22
CA LEU A 32 18.08 -26.67 3.20
C LEU A 32 16.77 -27.23 3.78
N SER A 33 16.85 -28.18 4.72
CA SER A 33 15.67 -28.78 5.34
C SER A 33 14.91 -27.82 6.26
N SER A 34 15.62 -26.93 6.96
CA SER A 34 14.99 -25.90 7.80
C SER A 34 14.35 -24.78 6.97
N ALA A 35 14.94 -24.41 5.84
CA ALA A 35 14.44 -23.35 4.99
C ALA A 35 13.33 -23.80 4.02
N SER A 36 13.34 -25.07 3.58
CA SER A 36 12.42 -25.60 2.58
C SER A 36 11.83 -26.93 3.01
N THR A 37 10.50 -26.98 3.09
CA THR A 37 9.80 -28.24 3.37
C THR A 37 9.99 -29.26 2.24
N LYS A 38 10.11 -28.82 0.98
CA LYS A 38 10.44 -29.72 -0.14
C LYS A 38 11.83 -30.33 -0.04
N PHE A 39 12.86 -29.56 0.34
CA PHE A 39 14.18 -30.14 0.58
C PHE A 39 14.18 -31.07 1.79
N SER A 40 13.40 -30.78 2.83
CA SER A 40 13.21 -31.71 3.96
C SER A 40 12.60 -33.05 3.49
N GLU A 41 11.58 -33.01 2.62
CA GLU A 41 11.00 -34.19 1.97
C GLU A 41 12.05 -34.94 1.11
N TYR A 42 12.83 -34.22 0.30
CA TYR A 42 13.87 -34.84 -0.53
C TYR A 42 14.98 -35.51 0.28
N LEU A 43 15.44 -34.87 1.35
CA LEU A 43 16.52 -35.38 2.19
C LEU A 43 16.07 -36.59 3.04
N SER A 44 14.80 -36.63 3.45
CA SER A 44 14.24 -37.75 4.21
C SER A 44 13.89 -38.95 3.34
N SER A 45 13.44 -38.72 2.11
CA SER A 45 13.03 -39.79 1.18
C SER A 45 14.21 -40.50 0.51
N ASN A 46 15.39 -39.88 0.49
CA ASN A 46 16.56 -40.41 -0.21
C ASN A 46 17.68 -40.80 0.78
N PRO A 47 18.22 -42.04 0.70
CA PRO A 47 19.22 -42.51 1.64
C PRO A 47 20.55 -41.73 1.50
N PRO A 48 21.17 -41.31 2.62
CA PRO A 48 22.47 -40.65 2.57
C PRO A 48 23.55 -41.60 2.06
N SER A 49 24.49 -41.08 1.27
CA SER A 49 25.68 -41.82 0.88
C SER A 49 26.52 -42.16 2.12
N ASN A 50 27.03 -43.39 2.18
CA ASN A 50 27.88 -43.83 3.28
C ASN A 50 29.30 -43.25 3.11
N ILE A 51 29.73 -42.40 4.04
CA ILE A 51 31.04 -41.74 3.99
C ILE A 51 31.98 -42.46 4.94
N THR A 52 32.98 -43.13 4.36
CA THR A 52 34.02 -43.86 5.10
C THR A 52 34.93 -42.91 5.88
N GLN A 53 35.59 -43.41 6.94
CA GLN A 53 36.50 -42.61 7.78
C GLN A 53 37.62 -41.97 6.95
N LYS A 54 38.24 -42.74 6.04
CA LYS A 54 39.25 -42.25 5.10
C LYS A 54 38.72 -41.10 4.21
N GLN A 55 37.47 -41.21 3.73
CA GLN A 55 36.87 -40.14 2.93
C GLN A 55 36.60 -38.87 3.75
N ARG A 56 36.27 -38.99 5.05
CA ARG A 56 36.16 -37.82 5.93
C ARG A 56 37.50 -37.15 6.17
N GLU A 57 38.56 -37.93 6.35
CA GLU A 57 39.94 -37.44 6.48
C GLU A 57 40.41 -36.73 5.18
N GLU A 58 39.93 -37.19 4.02
CA GLU A 58 40.11 -36.54 2.71
C GLU A 58 39.17 -35.33 2.48
N GLY A 59 38.36 -34.93 3.46
CA GLY A 59 37.44 -33.79 3.36
C GLY A 59 36.16 -34.03 2.54
N LYS A 60 35.87 -35.28 2.14
CA LYS A 60 34.63 -35.63 1.40
C LYS A 60 33.47 -35.74 2.39
N ALA A 61 32.60 -34.73 2.38
CA ALA A 61 31.43 -34.64 3.26
C ALA A 61 30.07 -34.84 2.56
N ILE A 62 30.03 -34.94 1.23
CA ILE A 62 28.80 -35.02 0.44
C ILE A 62 28.07 -36.36 0.65
N LYS A 63 26.87 -36.26 1.24
CA LYS A 63 25.93 -37.38 1.48
C LYS A 63 24.82 -37.42 0.44
N TRP A 64 24.29 -36.27 0.03
CA TRP A 64 23.21 -36.17 -0.96
C TRP A 64 23.69 -35.44 -2.21
N ARG A 65 23.27 -35.93 -3.38
CA ARG A 65 23.53 -35.31 -4.68
C ARG A 65 22.21 -35.06 -5.39
N PHE A 66 22.02 -33.85 -5.89
CA PHE A 66 20.85 -33.47 -6.67
C PHE A 66 21.28 -32.87 -8.01
N HIS A 67 20.57 -33.23 -9.07
CA HIS A 67 20.70 -32.59 -10.38
C HIS A 67 19.48 -31.68 -10.60
N MET A 68 19.72 -30.46 -11.04
CA MET A 68 18.65 -29.55 -11.46
C MET A 68 18.14 -29.98 -12.83
N LYS A 69 16.83 -30.09 -12.96
CA LYS A 69 16.13 -30.36 -14.21
C LYS A 69 15.25 -29.16 -14.56
N PRO A 70 15.64 -28.31 -15.51
CA PRO A 70 14.83 -27.19 -15.93
C PRO A 70 13.53 -27.67 -16.54
N ASP A 71 12.46 -26.91 -16.32
CA ASP A 71 11.20 -27.12 -17.02
C ASP A 71 11.37 -26.87 -18.53
N SER A 72 10.38 -27.28 -19.32
CA SER A 72 10.42 -27.11 -20.78
C SER A 72 10.54 -25.66 -21.26
N LYS A 73 10.34 -24.70 -20.35
CA LYS A 73 10.44 -23.25 -20.61
C LYS A 73 11.72 -22.63 -20.02
N GLY A 74 12.58 -23.40 -19.36
CA GLY A 74 13.79 -22.91 -18.69
C GLY A 74 13.55 -21.87 -17.60
N ARG A 75 12.38 -21.85 -16.97
CA ARG A 75 11.99 -20.84 -15.96
C ARG A 75 12.21 -21.32 -14.53
N PHE A 76 11.96 -22.60 -14.29
CA PHE A 76 12.08 -23.21 -12.96
C PHE A 76 12.78 -24.55 -13.05
N VAL A 77 13.25 -25.07 -11.91
CA VAL A 77 13.89 -26.37 -11.84
C VAL A 77 13.19 -27.32 -10.88
N ALA A 78 13.15 -28.59 -11.29
CA ALA A 78 12.95 -29.72 -10.39
C ALA A 78 14.30 -30.27 -9.92
N PHE A 79 14.33 -30.93 -8.78
CA PHE A 79 15.54 -31.57 -8.24
C PHE A 79 15.40 -33.08 -8.33
N GLU A 80 16.33 -33.72 -9.04
CA GLU A 80 16.42 -35.18 -9.11
C GLU A 80 17.55 -35.68 -8.21
N PHE A 81 17.26 -36.64 -7.33
CA PHE A 81 18.28 -37.28 -6.52
C PHE A 81 19.15 -38.22 -7.36
N VAL A 82 20.46 -38.16 -7.15
CA VAL A 82 21.43 -39.04 -7.80
C VAL A 82 22.10 -39.92 -6.77
N ALA A 83 21.82 -41.23 -6.84
CA ALA A 83 22.41 -42.22 -5.95
C ALA A 83 23.95 -42.27 -6.10
N ALA A 84 24.64 -42.60 -5.00
CA ALA A 84 26.10 -42.64 -4.95
C ALA A 84 26.74 -43.57 -6.00
N SER A 85 26.07 -44.69 -6.31
CA SER A 85 26.50 -45.67 -7.32
C SER A 85 26.46 -45.09 -8.74
N ALA A 86 25.48 -44.24 -9.04
CA ALA A 86 25.31 -43.59 -10.33
C ALA A 86 26.08 -42.28 -10.46
N ALA A 87 26.52 -41.68 -9.36
CA ALA A 87 27.14 -40.35 -9.34
C ALA A 87 28.39 -40.23 -10.24
N LYS A 88 29.25 -41.26 -10.28
CA LYS A 88 30.44 -41.24 -11.15
C LYS A 88 30.04 -41.25 -12.63
N GLN A 89 29.10 -42.11 -13.03
CA GLN A 89 28.61 -42.16 -14.42
C GLN A 89 27.79 -40.92 -14.79
N ALA A 90 27.01 -40.37 -13.87
CA ALA A 90 26.16 -39.22 -14.12
C ALA A 90 26.97 -37.93 -14.34
N ILE A 91 28.11 -37.75 -13.65
CA ILE A 91 29.03 -36.62 -13.89
C ILE A 91 29.78 -36.80 -15.23
N PHE A 92 30.19 -38.03 -15.57
CA PHE A 92 30.89 -38.31 -16.83
C PHE A 92 29.97 -38.25 -18.07
N ASN A 93 28.69 -38.62 -17.93
CA ASN A 93 27.69 -38.56 -19.01
C ASN A 93 27.00 -37.19 -19.09
N PHE A 94 27.40 -36.27 -18.22
CA PHE A 94 26.84 -34.93 -18.20
C PHE A 94 27.34 -34.15 -19.42
N THR A 95 26.44 -33.93 -20.37
CA THR A 95 26.74 -33.08 -21.54
C THR A 95 26.17 -31.71 -21.24
N PRO A 96 27.00 -30.68 -20.99
CA PRO A 96 26.50 -29.33 -20.75
C PRO A 96 25.72 -28.88 -21.99
N ILE A 97 24.49 -28.41 -21.78
CA ILE A 97 23.65 -27.89 -22.85
C ILE A 97 24.13 -26.47 -23.15
N ASP A 98 24.49 -26.20 -24.41
CA ASP A 98 24.90 -24.86 -24.86
C ASP A 98 23.75 -23.86 -24.68
N ALA A 99 23.95 -22.95 -23.73
CA ALA A 99 22.99 -21.95 -23.29
C ALA A 99 22.94 -20.76 -24.24
N GLN A 100 22.23 -20.90 -25.37
CA GLN A 100 21.97 -19.74 -26.24
C GLN A 100 20.72 -18.95 -25.86
N ASN A 101 19.78 -19.52 -25.08
CA ASN A 101 18.66 -18.83 -24.45
C ASN A 101 18.10 -19.74 -23.34
N GLY A 102 18.31 -19.43 -22.05
CA GLY A 102 17.61 -20.16 -20.97
C GLY A 102 18.38 -20.49 -19.69
N THR A 103 19.28 -19.61 -19.21
CA THR A 103 19.97 -19.79 -17.92
C THR A 103 19.54 -18.80 -16.84
N GLU A 104 18.54 -17.95 -17.10
CA GLU A 104 18.03 -16.98 -16.12
C GLU A 104 17.59 -17.66 -14.81
N TYR A 105 17.11 -18.90 -14.87
CA TYR A 105 16.76 -19.66 -13.68
C TYR A 105 17.96 -19.89 -12.74
N LEU A 106 19.19 -20.02 -13.26
CA LEU A 106 20.38 -20.26 -12.42
C LEU A 106 20.60 -19.09 -11.47
N HIS A 107 20.46 -17.87 -11.96
CA HIS A 107 20.52 -16.65 -11.15
C HIS A 107 19.44 -16.62 -10.06
N ILE A 108 18.22 -17.00 -10.41
CA ILE A 108 17.11 -17.08 -9.44
C ILE A 108 17.40 -18.12 -8.34
N TYR A 109 17.85 -19.32 -8.72
CA TYR A 109 18.11 -20.39 -7.75
C TYR A 109 19.39 -20.14 -6.95
N ASP A 110 20.41 -19.48 -7.51
CA ASP A 110 21.56 -18.98 -6.73
C ASP A 110 21.09 -18.03 -5.62
N ASN A 111 20.26 -17.06 -5.97
CA ASN A 111 19.67 -16.13 -5.00
C ASN A 111 18.76 -16.83 -3.98
N LEU A 112 18.02 -17.86 -4.38
CA LEU A 112 17.23 -18.65 -3.45
C LEU A 112 18.12 -19.40 -2.45
N PHE A 113 19.21 -20.02 -2.90
CA PHE A 113 20.16 -20.69 -2.01
C PHE A 113 20.87 -19.71 -1.08
N ARG A 114 21.24 -18.52 -1.55
CA ARG A 114 21.72 -17.43 -0.69
C ARG A 114 20.72 -17.14 0.42
N CYS A 115 19.46 -16.89 0.09
CA CYS A 115 18.43 -16.62 1.10
C CYS A 115 18.22 -17.79 2.07
N MET A 116 18.23 -19.04 1.61
CA MET A 116 18.17 -20.22 2.49
C MET A 116 19.34 -20.27 3.48
N CYS A 117 20.51 -19.78 3.05
CA CYS A 117 21.70 -19.64 3.89
C CYS A 117 21.75 -18.34 4.72
N ASN A 118 20.68 -17.52 4.72
CA ASN A 118 20.64 -16.18 5.31
C ASN A 118 21.72 -15.23 4.75
N ILE A 119 21.98 -15.33 3.44
CA ILE A 119 22.82 -14.43 2.66
C ILE A 119 21.90 -13.59 1.78
N ASP A 120 22.13 -12.27 1.72
CA ASP A 120 21.30 -11.37 0.91
C ASP A 120 21.37 -11.76 -0.59
N PRO A 121 20.25 -11.71 -1.31
CA PRO A 121 20.22 -11.98 -2.73
C PRO A 121 20.87 -10.83 -3.51
N ILE A 122 21.55 -11.18 -4.60
CA ILE A 122 22.15 -10.25 -5.55
C ILE A 122 21.23 -10.18 -6.77
N LEU A 123 20.31 -9.21 -6.76
CA LEU A 123 19.38 -9.01 -7.86
C LEU A 123 19.98 -8.14 -8.98
N TYR A 124 19.44 -8.26 -10.19
CA TYR A 124 19.85 -7.40 -11.30
C TYR A 124 19.58 -5.91 -11.01
N PRO A 125 20.49 -5.01 -11.42
CA PRO A 125 20.34 -3.57 -11.18
C PRO A 125 19.23 -2.96 -12.05
N GLY A 126 18.60 -1.91 -11.53
CA GLY A 126 17.49 -1.18 -12.16
C GLY A 126 16.13 -1.63 -11.62
N ASP A 127 15.21 -0.68 -11.45
CA ASP A 127 13.94 -0.93 -10.74
C ASP A 127 13.09 -2.01 -11.41
N GLU A 128 13.03 -2.03 -12.74
CA GLU A 128 12.28 -3.07 -13.47
C GLU A 128 12.87 -4.46 -13.31
N ALA A 129 14.19 -4.56 -13.51
CA ALA A 129 14.90 -5.83 -13.37
C ALA A 129 14.77 -6.34 -11.93
N LEU A 130 14.99 -5.49 -10.94
CA LEU A 130 14.87 -5.81 -9.52
C LEU A 130 13.48 -6.32 -9.16
N VAL A 131 12.41 -5.66 -9.61
CA VAL A 131 11.04 -6.11 -9.35
C VAL A 131 10.78 -7.47 -10.02
N ASN A 132 11.15 -7.63 -11.29
CA ASN A 132 10.95 -8.89 -12.01
C ASN A 132 11.72 -10.06 -11.38
N ASP A 133 12.97 -9.82 -11.01
CA ASP A 133 13.87 -10.77 -10.36
C ASP A 133 13.33 -11.18 -8.97
N SER A 134 12.86 -10.20 -8.20
CA SER A 134 12.19 -10.42 -6.90
C SER A 134 10.95 -11.31 -7.02
N LEU A 135 10.10 -11.06 -8.01
CA LEU A 135 8.89 -11.85 -8.22
C LEU A 135 9.20 -13.27 -8.69
N ARG A 136 10.22 -13.45 -9.54
CA ARG A 136 10.71 -14.78 -9.96
C ARG A 136 11.32 -15.54 -8.79
N LEU A 137 12.08 -14.87 -7.92
CA LEU A 137 12.62 -15.44 -6.69
C LEU A 137 11.50 -15.91 -5.75
N LEU A 138 10.45 -15.10 -5.57
CA LEU A 138 9.27 -15.49 -4.79
C LEU A 138 8.60 -16.75 -5.36
N GLN A 139 8.40 -16.80 -6.69
CA GLN A 139 7.81 -17.96 -7.37
C GLN A 139 8.67 -19.22 -7.22
N ALA A 140 10.00 -19.10 -7.36
CA ALA A 140 10.91 -20.23 -7.16
C ALA A 140 10.88 -20.73 -5.70
N ALA A 141 10.81 -19.80 -4.74
CA ALA A 141 10.68 -20.14 -3.33
C ALA A 141 9.38 -20.91 -3.04
N GLU A 142 8.26 -20.53 -3.65
CA GLU A 142 6.97 -21.22 -3.49
C GLU A 142 6.97 -22.65 -4.00
N LEU A 143 7.59 -22.89 -5.16
CA LEU A 143 7.73 -24.25 -5.70
C LEU A 143 8.48 -25.18 -4.74
N LEU A 144 9.42 -24.62 -3.98
CA LEU A 144 10.17 -25.33 -2.94
C LEU A 144 9.59 -25.14 -1.54
N LYS A 145 8.44 -24.47 -1.38
CA LYS A 145 7.82 -24.14 -0.10
C LYS A 145 8.85 -23.56 0.90
N ALA A 146 9.58 -22.55 0.42
CA ALA A 146 10.68 -21.85 1.07
C ALA A 146 10.44 -20.35 1.18
N GLU A 147 9.20 -19.89 1.03
CA GLU A 147 8.81 -18.49 1.08
C GLU A 147 9.35 -17.76 2.34
N PRO A 148 9.30 -18.35 3.56
CA PRO A 148 9.76 -17.64 4.77
C PRO A 148 11.19 -17.11 4.71
N CYS A 149 12.11 -17.73 3.95
CA CYS A 149 13.49 -17.27 3.87
C CYS A 149 13.69 -16.11 2.89
N VAL A 150 12.78 -15.88 1.94
CA VAL A 150 12.93 -14.82 0.92
C VAL A 150 12.06 -13.58 1.19
N ARG A 151 10.96 -13.73 1.96
CA ARG A 151 9.94 -12.68 2.15
C ARG A 151 10.51 -11.32 2.54
N ARG A 152 11.32 -11.29 3.60
CA ARG A 152 11.88 -10.05 4.16
C ARG A 152 12.75 -9.32 3.15
N ASP A 153 13.64 -10.06 2.49
CA ASP A 153 14.62 -9.46 1.57
C ASP A 153 13.92 -8.95 0.32
N ILE A 154 12.98 -9.73 -0.23
CA ILE A 154 12.15 -9.31 -1.35
C ILE A 154 11.33 -8.05 -0.99
N GLU A 155 10.63 -8.05 0.14
CA GLU A 155 9.84 -6.89 0.57
C GLU A 155 10.73 -5.64 0.68
N SER A 156 11.88 -5.74 1.35
CA SER A 156 12.81 -4.63 1.51
C SER A 156 13.31 -4.09 0.16
N LEU A 157 13.66 -4.98 -0.77
CA LEU A 157 14.13 -4.62 -2.10
C LEU A 157 13.03 -3.95 -2.93
N LEU A 158 11.81 -4.48 -2.89
CA LEU A 158 10.66 -3.90 -3.59
C LEU A 158 10.34 -2.49 -3.06
N LEU A 159 10.25 -2.32 -1.74
CA LEU A 159 9.95 -1.02 -1.13
C LEU A 159 11.03 0.04 -1.44
N ARG A 160 12.29 -0.39 -1.62
CA ARG A 160 13.40 0.51 -2.00
C ARG A 160 13.24 1.12 -3.39
N THR A 161 12.50 0.47 -4.30
CA THR A 161 12.22 1.03 -5.63
C THR A 161 11.23 2.21 -5.60
N GLY A 162 10.58 2.45 -4.45
CA GLY A 162 9.79 3.64 -4.19
C GLY A 162 8.66 3.85 -5.20
N LEU A 163 8.70 4.97 -5.94
CA LEU A 163 7.66 5.35 -6.90
C LEU A 163 7.40 4.28 -7.97
N TYR A 164 8.43 3.55 -8.37
CA TYR A 164 8.32 2.51 -9.38
C TYR A 164 7.40 1.37 -8.92
N LEU A 165 7.57 0.87 -7.69
CA LEU A 165 6.66 -0.10 -7.08
C LEU A 165 5.23 0.43 -7.07
N TRP A 166 5.04 1.67 -6.61
CA TRP A 166 3.70 2.24 -6.48
C TRP A 166 2.99 2.41 -7.83
N GLN A 167 3.71 2.76 -8.89
CA GLN A 167 3.15 2.76 -10.25
C GLN A 167 2.70 1.36 -10.70
N ARG A 168 3.45 0.32 -10.33
CA ARG A 168 3.06 -1.08 -10.60
C ARG A 168 1.82 -1.48 -9.79
N VAL A 169 1.73 -1.09 -8.52
CA VAL A 169 0.53 -1.31 -7.68
C VAL A 169 -0.70 -0.57 -8.22
N LEU A 170 -0.54 0.65 -8.74
CA LEU A 170 -1.64 1.37 -9.39
C LEU A 170 -2.17 0.61 -10.61
N ARG A 171 -1.28 0.07 -11.43
CA ARG A 171 -1.67 -0.59 -12.67
C ARG A 171 -2.33 -1.95 -12.43
N ASP A 172 -1.76 -2.74 -11.53
CA ASP A 172 -2.06 -4.16 -11.37
C ASP A 172 -2.43 -4.52 -9.92
N ALA A 173 -3.33 -3.75 -9.30
CA ALA A 173 -3.63 -3.80 -7.87
C ALA A 173 -4.07 -5.20 -7.40
N GLU A 174 -4.80 -5.94 -8.23
CA GLU A 174 -5.28 -7.28 -7.95
C GLU A 174 -4.13 -8.27 -7.74
N TYR A 175 -3.10 -8.19 -8.58
CA TYR A 175 -1.91 -9.03 -8.48
C TYR A 175 -1.04 -8.61 -7.30
N TRP A 176 -0.90 -7.30 -7.08
CA TRP A 176 -0.11 -6.79 -5.95
C TRP A 176 -0.74 -7.05 -4.59
N ALA A 177 -2.07 -7.15 -4.51
CA ALA A 177 -2.74 -7.63 -3.30
C ALA A 177 -2.34 -9.06 -2.96
N ASP A 178 -2.32 -9.97 -3.95
CA ASP A 178 -1.86 -11.37 -3.78
C ASP A 178 -0.38 -11.45 -3.43
N ILE A 179 0.47 -10.66 -4.10
CA ILE A 179 1.90 -10.55 -3.77
C ILE A 179 2.08 -10.07 -2.32
N GLY A 180 1.29 -9.08 -1.87
CA GLY A 180 1.27 -8.63 -0.48
C GLY A 180 0.99 -9.76 0.50
N VAL A 181 0.05 -10.67 0.18
CA VAL A 181 -0.25 -11.87 0.98
C VAL A 181 0.91 -12.86 1.00
N ARG A 182 1.47 -13.15 -0.17
CA ARG A 182 2.59 -14.11 -0.33
C ARG A 182 3.84 -13.63 0.40
N LEU A 183 4.13 -12.33 0.33
CA LEU A 183 5.21 -11.67 1.06
C LEU A 183 4.91 -11.46 2.53
N ARG A 184 3.64 -11.50 2.94
CA ARG A 184 3.14 -11.03 4.24
C ARG A 184 3.53 -9.57 4.50
N SER A 185 3.53 -8.76 3.45
CA SER A 185 3.85 -7.33 3.51
C SER A 185 2.59 -6.51 3.83
N PRO A 186 2.46 -5.93 5.03
CA PRO A 186 1.30 -5.11 5.35
C PRO A 186 1.22 -3.88 4.45
N VAL A 187 2.37 -3.29 4.08
CA VAL A 187 2.42 -2.05 3.30
C VAL A 187 1.88 -2.28 1.89
N ILE A 188 2.40 -3.30 1.17
CA ILE A 188 1.98 -3.61 -0.20
C ILE A 188 0.51 -4.06 -0.23
N PHE A 189 0.11 -4.90 0.73
CA PHE A 189 -1.26 -5.37 0.84
C PHE A 189 -2.25 -4.21 1.07
N ARG A 190 -1.99 -3.36 2.06
CA ARG A 190 -2.86 -2.23 2.40
C ARG A 190 -3.04 -1.30 1.20
N GLU A 191 -1.95 -0.95 0.54
CA GLU A 191 -1.99 -0.05 -0.62
C GLU A 191 -2.87 -0.62 -1.75
N SER A 192 -2.63 -1.88 -2.08
CA SER A 192 -3.38 -2.60 -3.13
C SER A 192 -4.87 -2.69 -2.77
N MET A 193 -5.17 -3.01 -1.51
CA MET A 193 -6.55 -3.19 -1.04
C MET A 193 -7.31 -1.87 -0.89
N ILE A 194 -6.66 -0.77 -0.50
CA ILE A 194 -7.26 0.57 -0.50
C ILE A 194 -7.73 0.91 -1.92
N ARG A 195 -6.90 0.63 -2.93
CA ARG A 195 -7.24 0.86 -4.32
C ARG A 195 -8.38 -0.02 -4.81
N ILE A 196 -8.33 -1.33 -4.53
CA ILE A 196 -9.39 -2.29 -4.89
C ILE A 196 -10.74 -1.87 -4.29
N VAL A 197 -10.77 -1.52 -3.00
CA VAL A 197 -11.99 -1.10 -2.30
C VAL A 197 -12.50 0.24 -2.82
N GLY A 198 -11.62 1.22 -3.02
CA GLY A 198 -11.99 2.55 -3.50
C GLY A 198 -12.58 2.54 -4.91
N LEU A 199 -12.13 1.62 -5.76
CA LEU A 199 -12.56 1.49 -7.16
C LEU A 199 -13.49 0.30 -7.41
N TRP A 200 -14.03 -0.31 -6.36
CA TRP A 200 -14.79 -1.57 -6.45
C TRP A 200 -16.01 -1.53 -7.39
N ASN A 201 -16.61 -0.35 -7.55
CA ASN A 201 -17.79 -0.13 -8.40
C ASN A 201 -17.40 0.23 -9.85
N LEU A 202 -16.14 0.57 -10.11
CA LEU A 202 -15.60 0.88 -11.44
C LEU A 202 -15.09 -0.39 -12.11
N ARG A 203 -16.01 -1.10 -12.79
CA ARG A 203 -15.74 -2.37 -13.49
C ARG A 203 -14.65 -2.25 -14.57
N SER A 204 -14.43 -1.06 -15.13
CA SER A 204 -13.40 -0.81 -16.14
C SER A 204 -11.98 -0.73 -15.56
N VAL A 205 -11.85 -0.54 -14.23
CA VAL A 205 -10.55 -0.33 -13.58
C VAL A 205 -10.16 -1.53 -12.73
N ILE A 206 -11.08 -2.04 -11.90
CA ILE A 206 -10.84 -3.24 -11.09
C ILE A 206 -11.52 -4.45 -11.71
N ASN A 207 -10.72 -5.44 -12.08
CA ASN A 207 -11.18 -6.70 -12.62
C ASN A 207 -11.31 -7.75 -11.51
N LYS A 208 -12.53 -7.92 -11.01
CA LYS A 208 -12.87 -8.90 -9.96
C LYS A 208 -12.53 -10.33 -10.36
N GLN A 209 -12.63 -10.68 -11.65
CA GLN A 209 -12.25 -12.02 -12.12
C GLN A 209 -10.73 -12.22 -12.06
N THR A 210 -9.96 -11.20 -12.44
CA THR A 210 -8.50 -11.22 -12.28
C THR A 210 -8.10 -11.42 -10.83
N LEU A 211 -8.74 -10.70 -9.90
CA LEU A 211 -8.53 -10.87 -8.46
C LEU A 211 -8.82 -12.31 -8.02
N LEU A 212 -9.98 -12.85 -8.38
CA LEU A 212 -10.38 -14.21 -8.03
C LEU A 212 -9.46 -15.29 -8.60
N ASN A 213 -8.81 -15.03 -9.74
CA ASN A 213 -7.88 -15.96 -10.38
C ASN A 213 -6.49 -15.99 -9.73
N THR A 214 -6.20 -15.10 -8.77
CA THR A 214 -4.95 -15.13 -8.01
C THR A 214 -4.94 -16.24 -6.95
N ALA A 215 -3.75 -16.57 -6.42
CA ALA A 215 -3.61 -17.68 -5.46
C ALA A 215 -4.47 -17.49 -4.20
N HIS A 216 -4.59 -16.26 -3.71
CA HIS A 216 -5.41 -15.91 -2.54
C HIS A 216 -6.68 -15.13 -2.92
N GLY A 217 -7.13 -15.25 -4.17
CA GLY A 217 -8.17 -14.41 -4.76
C GLY A 217 -9.51 -14.40 -4.02
N VAL A 218 -9.95 -15.56 -3.54
CA VAL A 218 -11.22 -15.70 -2.78
C VAL A 218 -11.14 -14.91 -1.47
N THR A 219 -10.08 -15.11 -0.69
CA THR A 219 -9.88 -14.39 0.57
C THR A 219 -9.77 -12.89 0.37
N LEU A 220 -9.03 -12.45 -0.68
CA LEU A 220 -8.91 -11.04 -1.03
C LEU A 220 -10.27 -10.44 -1.43
N TYR A 221 -11.04 -11.17 -2.22
CA TYR A 221 -12.38 -10.75 -2.64
C TYR A 221 -13.31 -10.58 -1.43
N ASP A 222 -13.31 -11.53 -0.50
CA ASP A 222 -14.17 -11.48 0.69
C ASP A 222 -13.82 -10.29 1.59
N ILE A 223 -12.51 -10.06 1.83
CA ILE A 223 -12.03 -8.91 2.60
C ILE A 223 -12.43 -7.59 1.93
N ALA A 224 -12.21 -7.47 0.62
CA ALA A 224 -12.57 -6.28 -0.14
C ALA A 224 -14.08 -6.03 -0.09
N ASN A 225 -14.90 -7.07 -0.34
CA ASN A 225 -16.34 -6.96 -0.34
C ASN A 225 -16.89 -6.53 1.03
N LYS A 226 -16.38 -7.11 2.12
CA LYS A 226 -16.72 -6.70 3.49
C LYS A 226 -16.39 -5.23 3.72
N LYS A 227 -15.18 -4.79 3.35
CA LYS A 227 -14.78 -3.38 3.49
C LYS A 227 -15.63 -2.43 2.65
N VAL A 228 -16.00 -2.82 1.44
CA VAL A 228 -16.89 -2.01 0.59
C VAL A 228 -18.27 -1.85 1.23
N GLN A 229 -18.81 -2.89 1.87
CA GLN A 229 -20.08 -2.81 2.59
C GLN A 229 -19.98 -1.85 3.79
N GLU A 230 -18.93 -1.97 4.61
CA GLU A 230 -18.66 -1.06 5.73
C GLU A 230 -18.55 0.41 5.24
N GLN A 231 -17.81 0.63 4.16
CA GLN A 231 -17.63 1.94 3.54
C GLN A 231 -18.94 2.51 2.99
N THR A 232 -19.76 1.65 2.38
CA THR A 232 -21.07 2.05 1.84
C THR A 232 -22.00 2.49 2.96
N ALA A 233 -22.11 1.69 4.03
CA ALA A 233 -22.92 2.04 5.19
C ALA A 233 -22.48 3.37 5.81
N ARG A 234 -21.15 3.57 5.95
CA ARG A 234 -20.62 4.82 6.52
C ARG A 234 -20.90 6.04 5.62
N LYS A 235 -20.75 5.90 4.30
CA LYS A 235 -21.07 6.97 3.34
C LYS A 235 -22.56 7.32 3.36
N MET A 236 -23.45 6.34 3.49
CA MET A 236 -24.90 6.58 3.65
C MET A 236 -25.19 7.43 4.89
N GLU A 237 -24.56 7.10 6.03
CA GLU A 237 -24.69 7.87 7.27
C GLU A 237 -24.17 9.31 7.12
N ILE A 238 -23.03 9.50 6.45
CA ILE A 238 -22.49 10.84 6.17
C ILE A 238 -23.43 11.64 5.30
N GLU A 239 -24.01 11.04 4.26
CA GLU A 239 -24.99 11.73 3.42
C GLU A 239 -26.26 12.09 4.17
N GLU A 240 -26.72 11.25 5.10
CA GLU A 240 -27.80 11.59 6.01
C GLU A 240 -27.44 12.79 6.89
N ARG A 241 -26.22 12.80 7.46
CA ARG A 241 -25.69 13.93 8.21
C ARG A 241 -25.59 15.19 7.36
N LEU A 242 -25.19 15.11 6.09
CA LEU A 242 -25.17 16.26 5.18
C LEU A 242 -26.56 16.87 4.97
N ARG A 243 -27.62 16.05 4.93
CA ARG A 243 -29.00 16.51 4.79
C ARG A 243 -29.56 17.12 6.08
N THR A 244 -29.15 16.61 7.24
CA THR A 244 -29.66 17.03 8.56
C THR A 244 -28.76 18.03 9.28
N PHE A 245 -27.58 18.34 8.72
CA PHE A 245 -26.59 19.23 9.31
C PHE A 245 -27.15 20.63 9.60
N PHE A 246 -26.78 21.18 10.76
CA PHE A 246 -27.04 22.58 11.13
C PHE A 246 -25.71 23.26 11.48
N PRO A 247 -25.38 24.39 10.83
CA PRO A 247 -24.22 25.20 11.19
C PRO A 247 -24.32 25.70 12.62
N HIS A 248 -23.19 25.72 13.33
CA HIS A 248 -23.07 26.27 14.67
C HIS A 248 -23.47 27.74 14.72
N ALA A 249 -23.18 28.52 13.66
CA ALA A 249 -23.64 29.90 13.53
C ALA A 249 -25.17 30.09 13.60
N MET A 250 -25.94 29.01 13.38
CA MET A 250 -27.41 29.00 13.48
C MET A 250 -27.93 28.39 14.79
N LEU A 251 -27.05 27.78 15.59
CA LEU A 251 -27.44 27.14 16.83
C LEU A 251 -27.51 28.18 17.94
N HIS A 252 -28.68 28.24 18.59
CA HIS A 252 -28.92 29.11 19.74
C HIS A 252 -29.06 28.23 20.98
N PRO A 253 -27.94 27.85 21.63
CA PRO A 253 -27.98 26.94 22.77
C PRO A 253 -28.85 27.51 23.89
N VAL A 254 -29.53 26.63 24.62
CA VAL A 254 -30.25 27.01 25.84
C VAL A 254 -29.21 27.57 26.81
N SER A 255 -29.38 28.82 27.20
CA SER A 255 -28.48 29.42 28.17
C SER A 255 -28.62 28.68 29.52
N GLU A 256 -27.48 28.34 30.12
CA GLU A 256 -27.42 27.74 31.47
C GLU A 256 -27.94 28.69 32.56
N ASN A 257 -28.02 29.99 32.26
CA ASN A 257 -28.64 30.98 33.13
C ASN A 257 -30.19 30.94 33.00
N PRO A 258 -30.94 30.62 34.09
CA PRO A 258 -32.40 30.59 34.10
C PRO A 258 -33.07 31.92 33.75
N ASN A 259 -32.32 33.03 33.86
CA ASN A 259 -32.79 34.39 33.56
C ASN A 259 -32.40 34.87 32.15
N ALA A 260 -31.69 34.05 31.37
CA ALA A 260 -31.36 34.43 30.02
C ALA A 260 -32.59 34.40 29.12
N VAL A 261 -32.76 35.47 28.36
CA VAL A 261 -33.91 35.65 27.48
C VAL A 261 -33.83 34.66 26.33
N THR A 262 -34.84 33.78 26.23
CA THR A 262 -35.06 32.96 25.03
C THR A 262 -35.08 33.85 23.79
N PRO A 263 -34.32 33.53 22.72
CA PRO A 263 -34.24 34.37 21.54
C PRO A 263 -35.62 34.75 20.98
N GLY A 264 -35.90 36.06 20.91
CA GLY A 264 -37.15 36.59 20.39
C GLY A 264 -37.18 36.66 18.85
N ARG A 265 -38.33 37.02 18.29
CA ARG A 265 -38.55 37.11 16.83
C ARG A 265 -37.49 37.93 16.09
N ALA A 266 -37.07 39.08 16.64
CA ALA A 266 -36.10 39.97 16.00
C ALA A 266 -34.71 39.33 15.86
N PHE A 267 -34.36 38.42 16.77
CA PHE A 267 -33.10 37.70 16.73
C PHE A 267 -33.11 36.69 15.57
N TYR A 268 -34.15 35.85 15.48
CA TYR A 268 -34.33 34.91 14.36
C TYR A 268 -34.48 35.59 12.99
N ALA A 269 -34.97 36.83 12.95
CA ALA A 269 -35.02 37.59 11.70
C ALA A 269 -33.63 37.86 11.09
N ASN A 270 -32.58 37.92 11.93
CA ASN A 270 -31.20 38.07 11.46
C ASN A 270 -30.66 36.77 10.82
N ASP A 271 -31.22 35.61 11.16
CA ASP A 271 -30.80 34.31 10.64
C ASP A 271 -31.39 34.00 9.26
N VAL A 272 -32.24 34.86 8.71
CA VAL A 272 -32.94 34.61 7.44
C VAL A 272 -31.97 34.23 6.30
N TYR A 273 -30.80 34.86 6.24
CA TYR A 273 -29.78 34.56 5.24
C TYR A 273 -29.09 33.21 5.49
N TYR A 274 -28.92 32.81 6.75
CA TYR A 274 -28.42 31.48 7.09
C TYR A 274 -29.42 30.38 6.75
N TRP A 275 -30.72 30.59 7.02
CA TRP A 275 -31.76 29.64 6.62
C TRP A 275 -31.84 29.49 5.10
N GLN A 276 -31.77 30.59 4.34
CA GLN A 276 -31.70 30.55 2.87
C GLN A 276 -30.45 29.83 2.37
N ALA A 277 -29.27 30.14 2.94
CA ALA A 277 -28.02 29.49 2.61
C ALA A 277 -28.07 27.97 2.88
N LEU A 278 -28.58 27.56 4.04
CA LEU A 278 -28.75 26.17 4.42
C LEU A 278 -29.69 25.44 3.46
N THR A 279 -30.80 26.06 3.06
CA THR A 279 -31.71 25.51 2.06
C THR A 279 -31.01 25.28 0.72
N LEU A 280 -30.23 26.24 0.23
CA LEU A 280 -29.49 26.12 -1.03
C LEU A 280 -28.47 24.97 -0.99
N VAL A 281 -27.71 24.87 0.10
CA VAL A 281 -26.73 23.78 0.29
C VAL A 281 -27.42 22.42 0.37
N ARG A 282 -28.53 22.30 1.13
CA ARG A 282 -29.29 21.05 1.22
C ARG A 282 -29.92 20.68 -0.12
N GLN A 283 -30.42 21.64 -0.88
CA GLN A 283 -30.93 21.40 -2.24
C GLN A 283 -29.85 20.86 -3.16
N TYR A 284 -28.62 21.41 -3.08
CA TYR A 284 -27.48 20.86 -3.81
C TYR A 284 -27.20 19.41 -3.40
N VAL A 285 -27.07 19.13 -2.09
CA VAL A 285 -26.83 17.77 -1.58
C VAL A 285 -27.91 16.79 -2.05
N VAL A 286 -29.18 17.16 -1.94
CA VAL A 286 -30.31 16.33 -2.40
C VAL A 286 -30.25 16.12 -3.91
N LYS A 287 -30.01 17.18 -4.69
CA LYS A 287 -29.90 17.08 -6.15
C LYS A 287 -28.79 16.11 -6.57
N GLU A 288 -27.58 16.27 -6.02
CA GLU A 288 -26.43 15.42 -6.37
C GLU A 288 -26.62 13.97 -5.92
N THR A 289 -27.14 13.74 -4.71
CA THR A 289 -27.43 12.38 -4.22
C THR A 289 -28.55 11.70 -5.00
N MET A 290 -29.60 12.42 -5.39
CA MET A 290 -30.67 11.91 -6.26
C MET A 290 -30.21 11.66 -7.70
N ALA A 291 -29.23 12.43 -8.20
CA ALA A 291 -28.57 12.15 -9.48
C ALA A 291 -27.62 10.95 -9.42
N GLY A 292 -27.46 10.32 -8.25
CA GLY A 292 -26.61 9.16 -8.05
C GLY A 292 -25.13 9.50 -7.90
N HIS A 293 -24.76 10.77 -7.68
CA HIS A 293 -23.36 11.21 -7.51
C HIS A 293 -22.81 10.98 -6.09
N GLY A 294 -23.63 10.49 -5.16
CA GLY A 294 -23.22 10.12 -3.79
C GLY A 294 -22.52 8.76 -3.72
N TYR A 295 -22.77 8.01 -2.65
CA TYR A 295 -22.21 6.69 -2.41
C TYR A 295 -22.45 5.64 -3.53
N PRO A 296 -23.56 5.65 -4.31
CA PRO A 296 -23.79 4.61 -5.31
C PRO A 296 -23.09 4.90 -6.65
N SER A 297 -22.46 6.06 -6.81
CA SER A 297 -21.73 6.44 -8.02
C SER A 297 -20.57 5.48 -8.31
N GLY A 298 -20.11 5.50 -9.58
CA GLY A 298 -18.96 4.71 -10.01
C GLY A 298 -17.69 5.05 -9.23
N ASP A 299 -17.40 6.34 -9.04
CA ASP A 299 -16.28 6.87 -8.26
C ASP A 299 -16.51 6.78 -6.73
N GLY A 300 -17.59 6.13 -6.30
CA GLY A 300 -17.94 5.93 -4.90
C GLY A 300 -18.20 7.24 -4.13
N GLY A 301 -18.56 8.30 -4.85
CA GLY A 301 -18.91 9.63 -4.38
C GLY A 301 -17.71 10.57 -4.30
N SER A 302 -16.55 10.16 -4.81
CA SER A 302 -15.30 10.90 -4.70
C SER A 302 -15.45 12.36 -5.16
N MET A 303 -15.97 12.60 -6.36
CA MET A 303 -16.19 13.95 -6.88
C MET A 303 -17.13 14.77 -6.00
N PHE A 304 -18.26 14.18 -5.59
CA PHE A 304 -19.25 14.83 -4.76
C PHE A 304 -18.67 15.23 -3.39
N TYR A 305 -18.02 14.31 -2.68
CA TYR A 305 -17.46 14.61 -1.35
C TYR A 305 -16.26 15.57 -1.45
N ASN A 306 -15.44 15.48 -2.50
CA ASN A 306 -14.38 16.46 -2.75
C ASN A 306 -14.96 17.86 -3.01
N ALA A 307 -16.08 17.97 -3.73
CA ALA A 307 -16.76 19.24 -3.91
C ALA A 307 -17.23 19.82 -2.56
N ILE A 308 -17.84 19.01 -1.68
CA ILE A 308 -18.21 19.47 -0.34
C ILE A 308 -16.97 19.91 0.46
N SER A 309 -15.91 19.10 0.47
CA SER A 309 -14.65 19.37 1.18
C SER A 309 -13.95 20.66 0.70
N ALA A 310 -13.99 20.94 -0.61
CA ALA A 310 -13.41 22.16 -1.18
C ALA A 310 -14.19 23.44 -0.79
N GLY A 311 -15.51 23.33 -0.56
CA GLY A 311 -16.34 24.43 -0.07
C GLY A 311 -16.56 25.58 -1.08
N ALA A 312 -16.12 26.79 -0.73
CA ALA A 312 -16.58 28.07 -1.31
C ALA A 312 -16.61 28.13 -2.86
N GLY A 313 -15.64 27.49 -3.55
CA GLY A 313 -15.53 27.54 -5.02
C GLY A 313 -16.14 26.37 -5.80
N SER A 314 -16.55 25.28 -5.15
CA SER A 314 -16.82 24.01 -5.83
C SER A 314 -18.31 23.74 -6.14
N TYR A 315 -19.23 24.29 -5.36
CA TYR A 315 -20.68 24.13 -5.54
C TYR A 315 -21.44 25.37 -5.05
N CYS A 316 -22.69 25.57 -5.47
CA CYS A 316 -23.48 26.77 -5.15
C CYS A 316 -22.68 28.07 -5.40
N ARG A 317 -22.00 28.16 -6.55
CA ARG A 317 -21.14 29.27 -6.93
C ARG A 317 -21.98 30.50 -7.27
N ALA A 318 -21.34 31.67 -7.32
CA ALA A 318 -22.03 32.91 -7.68
C ALA A 318 -22.80 32.81 -9.01
N VAL A 319 -22.22 32.13 -10.00
CA VAL A 319 -22.87 31.84 -11.30
C VAL A 319 -24.08 30.93 -11.16
N ASP A 320 -24.03 29.94 -10.28
CA ASP A 320 -25.13 28.99 -10.05
C ASP A 320 -26.33 29.68 -9.36
N LEU A 321 -26.07 30.79 -8.65
CA LEU A 321 -27.10 31.57 -7.96
C LEU A 321 -27.76 32.64 -8.85
N GLU A 322 -27.27 32.90 -10.07
CA GLU A 322 -27.84 33.94 -10.93
C GLU A 322 -29.30 33.65 -11.30
N GLU A 323 -29.62 32.40 -11.64
CA GLU A 323 -31.00 31.99 -11.91
C GLU A 323 -31.89 32.05 -10.67
N TRP A 324 -31.33 31.73 -9.50
CA TRP A 324 -32.06 31.83 -8.24
C TRP A 324 -32.41 33.29 -7.92
N HIS A 325 -31.46 34.21 -8.10
CA HIS A 325 -31.68 35.65 -7.91
C HIS A 325 -32.67 36.28 -8.89
N LYS A 326 -32.93 35.66 -10.05
CA LYS A 326 -34.01 36.09 -10.95
C LYS A 326 -35.40 35.76 -10.39
N LYS A 327 -35.51 34.69 -9.59
CA LYS A 327 -36.75 34.25 -8.95
C LYS A 327 -36.98 34.92 -7.60
N PHE A 328 -35.89 35.21 -6.88
CA PHE A 328 -35.88 35.84 -5.57
C PHE A 328 -35.03 37.12 -5.63
N ASP A 329 -35.67 38.22 -5.98
CA ASP A 329 -34.97 39.49 -6.13
C ASP A 329 -34.47 40.03 -4.79
N MET A 330 -33.29 40.63 -4.82
CA MET A 330 -32.55 41.08 -3.65
C MET A 330 -31.69 42.30 -3.97
N THR A 331 -31.56 43.20 -3.01
CA THR A 331 -30.59 44.30 -3.08
C THR A 331 -29.15 43.75 -3.19
N ALA A 332 -28.23 44.53 -3.74
CA ALA A 332 -26.81 44.14 -3.83
C ALA A 332 -26.23 43.76 -2.46
N LYS A 333 -26.60 44.49 -1.40
CA LYS A 333 -26.20 44.19 -0.02
C LYS A 333 -26.80 42.86 0.48
N GLY A 334 -28.05 42.57 0.15
CA GLY A 334 -28.70 41.29 0.47
C GLY A 334 -28.04 40.11 -0.24
N LYS A 335 -27.71 40.26 -1.53
CA LYS A 335 -26.96 39.25 -2.29
C LYS A 335 -25.59 38.96 -1.65
N GLN A 336 -24.89 40.00 -1.20
CA GLN A 336 -23.61 39.83 -0.50
C GLN A 336 -23.79 39.10 0.84
N ARG A 337 -24.76 39.50 1.66
CA ARG A 337 -25.03 38.83 2.95
C ARG A 337 -25.37 37.35 2.79
N LEU A 338 -26.18 37.00 1.78
CA LEU A 338 -26.48 35.60 1.48
C LEU A 338 -25.21 34.82 1.10
N ARG A 339 -24.32 35.40 0.28
CA ARG A 339 -23.05 34.77 -0.09
C ARG A 339 -22.15 34.55 1.12
N ASP A 340 -22.07 35.53 2.02
CA ASP A 340 -21.27 35.42 3.25
C ASP A 340 -21.82 34.29 4.13
N SER A 341 -23.13 34.25 4.37
CA SER A 341 -23.79 33.15 5.10
C SER A 341 -23.57 31.81 4.42
N LEU A 342 -23.68 31.74 3.09
CA LEU A 342 -23.45 30.53 2.32
C LEU A 342 -22.01 30.01 2.49
N ASN A 343 -21.01 30.88 2.45
CA ASN A 343 -19.62 30.48 2.66
C ASN A 343 -19.41 29.93 4.07
N ILE A 344 -20.04 30.51 5.10
CA ILE A 344 -19.99 29.99 6.48
C ILE A 344 -20.61 28.59 6.54
N VAL A 345 -21.83 28.41 6.02
CA VAL A 345 -22.50 27.09 6.00
C VAL A 345 -21.63 26.05 5.30
N LYS A 346 -21.04 26.40 4.15
CA LYS A 346 -20.19 25.50 3.37
C LYS A 346 -18.88 25.17 4.10
N GLU A 347 -18.28 26.13 4.79
CA GLU A 347 -17.05 25.91 5.55
C GLU A 347 -17.29 24.92 6.70
N GLU A 348 -18.37 25.10 7.46
CA GLU A 348 -18.69 24.20 8.55
C GLU A 348 -19.12 22.80 8.05
N MET A 349 -19.77 22.73 6.88
CA MET A 349 -20.17 21.46 6.26
C MET A 349 -18.97 20.56 5.91
N LYS A 350 -17.77 21.12 5.70
CA LYS A 350 -16.56 20.34 5.43
C LYS A 350 -16.28 19.31 6.52
N ALA A 351 -16.57 19.65 7.78
CA ALA A 351 -16.35 18.76 8.92
C ALA A 351 -17.18 17.46 8.82
N VAL A 352 -18.31 17.49 8.11
CA VAL A 352 -19.18 16.31 7.92
C VAL A 352 -18.51 15.24 7.03
N VAL A 353 -17.74 15.67 6.02
CA VAL A 353 -17.06 14.78 5.06
C VAL A 353 -15.58 14.58 5.37
N ALA A 354 -15.04 15.25 6.39
CA ALA A 354 -13.60 15.28 6.69
C ALA A 354 -12.98 13.89 6.82
N GLU A 355 -13.69 12.94 7.41
CA GLU A 355 -13.22 11.56 7.56
C GLU A 355 -13.01 10.83 6.22
N LEU A 356 -13.80 11.14 5.19
CA LEU A 356 -13.67 10.56 3.85
C LEU A 356 -12.43 11.09 3.12
N MET A 357 -11.93 12.25 3.55
CA MET A 357 -10.82 12.96 2.90
C MET A 357 -9.46 12.50 3.42
N ILE A 358 -9.42 11.63 4.44
CA ILE A 358 -8.18 11.07 4.99
C ILE A 358 -7.45 10.27 3.91
N CYS A 359 -6.21 10.63 3.61
CA CYS A 359 -5.35 9.89 2.70
C CYS A 359 -4.60 8.80 3.45
N ARG A 360 -4.89 7.52 3.15
CA ARG A 360 -4.15 6.36 3.68
C ARG A 360 -3.28 5.66 2.63
N SER A 361 -3.22 6.22 1.43
CA SER A 361 -2.35 5.74 0.35
C SER A 361 -0.94 6.32 0.51
N ASN A 362 0.07 5.50 0.25
CA ASN A 362 1.48 5.87 0.16
C ASN A 362 1.84 6.50 -1.19
N ILE A 363 0.89 6.54 -2.12
CA ILE A 363 1.13 6.99 -3.48
C ILE A 363 0.94 8.51 -3.51
N PRO A 364 1.94 9.28 -3.98
CA PRO A 364 1.84 10.73 -4.01
C PRO A 364 0.63 11.18 -4.82
N ARG A 365 -0.17 12.10 -4.27
CA ARG A 365 -1.30 12.70 -4.97
C ARG A 365 -0.81 13.83 -5.88
N LEU A 366 -0.91 13.70 -7.20
CA LEU A 366 -1.02 14.90 -8.02
C LEU A 366 -2.46 15.45 -7.90
N PRO A 367 -2.67 16.77 -8.05
CA PRO A 367 -4.01 17.33 -8.10
C PRO A 367 -4.85 16.68 -9.21
N GLY A 368 -5.92 15.96 -8.84
CA GLY A 368 -6.84 15.28 -9.78
C GLY A 368 -6.52 13.81 -10.08
N ASP A 369 -5.49 13.21 -9.48
CA ASP A 369 -4.96 11.90 -9.90
C ASP A 369 -5.84 10.68 -9.56
N TYR A 370 -6.70 10.76 -8.53
CA TYR A 370 -7.50 9.61 -8.10
C TYR A 370 -8.99 9.89 -8.17
N PRO A 371 -9.72 9.19 -9.06
CA PRO A 371 -11.18 9.27 -9.11
C PRO A 371 -11.82 8.42 -8.00
N TYR A 372 -11.19 8.28 -6.83
CA TYR A 372 -11.71 7.45 -5.73
C TYR A 372 -11.21 7.91 -4.37
N LEU A 373 -11.92 7.48 -3.32
CA LEU A 373 -11.58 7.79 -1.94
C LEU A 373 -10.58 6.77 -1.37
N THR A 374 -9.62 7.25 -0.57
CA THR A 374 -8.52 6.43 -0.02
C THR A 374 -8.57 6.30 1.51
N PHE A 375 -9.72 6.56 2.13
CA PHE A 375 -9.84 6.61 3.60
C PHE A 375 -9.96 5.24 4.25
N THR A 376 -10.03 4.16 3.47
CA THR A 376 -10.16 2.79 3.95
C THR A 376 -8.96 2.42 4.85
N GLU A 377 -9.27 1.96 6.05
CA GLU A 377 -8.29 1.46 7.00
C GLU A 377 -8.36 -0.07 7.08
N PHE A 378 -7.19 -0.68 7.05
CA PHE A 378 -6.98 -2.11 7.27
C PHE A 378 -6.09 -2.30 8.51
N LYS A 379 -6.68 -2.80 9.58
CA LYS A 379 -5.98 -3.08 10.83
C LYS A 379 -5.15 -4.36 10.71
N ASP A 380 -4.21 -4.55 11.64
CA ASP A 380 -3.32 -5.72 11.62
C ASP A 380 -4.11 -7.04 11.75
N GLU A 381 -5.23 -7.03 12.47
CA GLU A 381 -6.09 -8.21 12.67
C GLU A 381 -6.86 -8.60 11.40
N GLU A 382 -6.93 -7.70 10.43
CA GLU A 382 -7.61 -7.91 9.15
C GLU A 382 -6.68 -8.45 8.07
N LEU A 383 -5.37 -8.57 8.37
CA LEU A 383 -4.39 -9.13 7.44
C LEU A 383 -4.60 -10.64 7.30
N PRO A 384 -4.61 -11.22 6.08
CA PRO A 384 -4.88 -12.65 5.86
C PRO A 384 -3.94 -13.61 6.60
N TRP A 385 -2.73 -13.15 6.93
CA TRP A 385 -1.71 -13.94 7.63
C TRP A 385 -1.63 -13.63 9.13
N HIS A 386 -2.52 -12.79 9.66
CA HIS A 386 -2.58 -12.51 11.09
C HIS A 386 -2.97 -13.78 11.85
N THR A 387 -2.11 -14.22 12.77
CA THR A 387 -2.40 -15.35 13.67
C THR A 387 -2.45 -14.80 15.09
N ALA A 388 -3.56 -14.95 15.82
CA ALA A 388 -3.73 -14.38 17.16
C ALA A 388 -2.62 -14.74 18.18
N GLN A 389 -1.80 -15.74 17.89
CA GLN A 389 -0.64 -16.16 18.68
C GLN A 389 0.56 -15.19 18.64
N THR A 390 0.65 -14.26 17.69
CA THR A 390 1.84 -13.37 17.56
C THR A 390 1.97 -12.33 18.69
N LEU A 391 0.95 -12.17 19.54
CA LEU A 391 0.95 -11.32 20.74
C LEU A 391 1.29 -12.08 22.05
N GLY A 392 1.43 -13.40 22.00
CA GLY A 392 1.72 -14.24 23.19
C GLY A 392 3.20 -14.28 23.59
N THR A 393 4.11 -13.77 22.77
CA THR A 393 5.53 -13.65 23.14
C THR A 393 5.75 -12.27 23.74
N LYS A 394 5.38 -12.10 25.02
CA LYS A 394 5.97 -11.03 25.84
C LYS A 394 7.48 -11.14 25.66
N ARG A 395 8.09 -10.16 24.99
CA ARG A 395 9.54 -9.96 25.03
C ARG A 395 9.93 -9.91 26.50
N ARG A 396 10.47 -11.02 27.00
CA ARG A 396 11.12 -11.06 28.30
C ARG A 396 12.31 -10.09 28.14
N PRO A 397 12.35 -8.96 28.86
CA PRO A 397 13.54 -8.13 28.82
C PRO A 397 14.71 -8.98 29.33
N PRO A 398 15.92 -8.83 28.79
CA PRO A 398 17.07 -9.55 29.30
C PRO A 398 17.25 -9.21 30.78
N MET A 399 17.17 -10.23 31.64
CA MET A 399 17.56 -10.13 33.04
C MET A 399 19.06 -9.82 33.11
N GLY A 400 19.39 -8.71 33.77
CA GLY A 400 20.72 -8.49 34.32
C GLY A 400 21.28 -7.09 34.09
N GLN A 401 20.96 -6.14 34.98
CA GLN A 401 21.94 -5.60 35.93
C GLN A 401 21.22 -4.71 36.94
N ALA A 402 21.32 -5.09 38.21
CA ALA A 402 20.87 -4.32 39.34
C ALA A 402 21.74 -3.06 39.50
N ARG A 403 21.11 -1.88 39.59
CA ARG A 403 21.68 -0.71 40.25
C ARG A 403 20.62 -0.09 41.16
N ASN A 404 21.07 0.19 42.38
CA ASN A 404 20.29 0.66 43.53
C ASN A 404 19.54 1.99 43.27
N PRO A 405 18.47 2.25 44.03
CA PRO A 405 17.64 3.43 43.89
C PRO A 405 18.21 4.59 44.70
N GLU A 406 18.22 5.80 44.15
CA GLU A 406 18.00 7.04 44.90
C GLU A 406 17.78 8.24 43.97
N ASN A 407 16.90 9.14 44.43
CA ASN A 407 16.56 10.49 43.93
C ASN A 407 15.61 10.66 42.73
N SER A 408 14.33 10.65 43.08
CA SER A 408 13.35 11.75 42.94
C SER A 408 13.62 12.89 41.93
N GLY A 409 12.59 13.21 41.15
CA GLY A 409 12.27 14.59 40.82
C GLY A 409 11.91 14.88 39.36
N GLU A 410 10.65 15.26 39.17
CA GLU A 410 10.13 16.12 38.09
C GLU A 410 9.72 15.49 36.75
N SER A 411 8.40 15.31 36.68
CA SER A 411 7.55 15.34 35.49
C SER A 411 7.94 16.46 34.52
N SER A 412 8.10 16.13 33.24
CA SER A 412 7.97 17.10 32.15
C SER A 412 7.20 16.50 30.98
N LEU A 413 6.17 17.25 30.60
CA LEU A 413 5.20 17.00 29.55
C LEU A 413 5.88 16.99 28.17
N PHE A 414 5.57 15.97 27.37
CA PHE A 414 5.87 15.98 25.93
C PHE A 414 4.98 17.00 25.22
N VAL A 415 5.59 18.13 24.85
CA VAL A 415 5.04 19.10 23.91
C VAL A 415 5.24 18.57 22.49
N ALA A 416 4.14 18.33 21.78
CA ALA A 416 4.14 18.02 20.36
C ALA A 416 4.59 19.27 19.57
N GLN A 417 5.71 19.19 18.87
CA GLN A 417 6.18 20.24 17.96
C GLN A 417 5.38 20.17 16.66
N SER A 418 4.73 21.28 16.31
CA SER A 418 4.09 21.49 15.00
C SER A 418 5.13 21.76 13.91
N PRO A 419 4.92 21.31 12.66
CA PRO A 419 5.83 21.58 11.57
C PRO A 419 5.73 23.04 11.09
N THR A 420 6.90 23.69 11.01
CA THR A 420 7.14 25.04 10.50
C THR A 420 6.79 25.18 9.01
N ALA A 421 6.12 26.29 8.66
CA ALA A 421 5.82 26.72 7.30
C ALA A 421 7.09 27.09 6.50
N PRO A 422 7.08 26.99 5.16
CA PRO A 422 8.24 27.32 4.34
C PRO A 422 8.39 28.84 4.17
N VAL A 423 9.65 29.28 4.31
CA VAL A 423 10.11 30.65 4.11
C VAL A 423 10.06 31.02 2.63
N ALA A 424 9.39 32.13 2.31
CA ALA A 424 9.42 32.76 0.99
C ALA A 424 10.78 33.44 0.77
N SER A 425 11.52 33.00 -0.26
CA SER A 425 12.71 33.69 -0.74
C SER A 425 12.31 34.79 -1.73
N ALA A 426 12.56 36.03 -1.34
CA ALA A 426 12.52 37.19 -2.21
C ALA A 426 13.76 37.19 -3.12
N ALA A 427 13.55 37.24 -4.44
CA ALA A 427 14.58 37.59 -5.41
C ALA A 427 14.30 39.00 -5.92
N VAL A 428 15.16 39.94 -5.51
CA VAL A 428 15.27 41.29 -6.06
C VAL A 428 16.18 41.24 -7.29
N ALA A 429 15.68 41.68 -8.44
CA ALA A 429 16.50 42.16 -9.54
C ALA A 429 15.75 43.28 -10.29
N SER A 430 16.15 44.51 -9.99
CA SER A 430 16.11 45.69 -10.87
C SER A 430 16.85 45.38 -12.19
N ALA A 431 16.71 46.01 -13.35
CA ALA A 431 16.11 47.25 -13.85
C ALA A 431 16.14 47.15 -15.38
N GLY A 432 15.28 47.90 -16.09
CA GLY A 432 15.39 48.01 -17.55
C GLY A 432 14.24 48.75 -18.21
N ALA A 433 14.15 50.05 -17.94
CA ALA A 433 13.28 50.95 -18.70
C ALA A 433 13.82 51.16 -20.11
N SER A 434 12.98 51.01 -21.13
CA SER A 434 13.10 51.77 -22.38
C SER A 434 11.73 51.97 -23.01
N GLN A 435 11.61 53.14 -23.64
CA GLN A 435 10.40 53.83 -24.04
C GLN A 435 9.81 53.27 -25.34
N GLY A 436 8.51 53.47 -25.56
CA GLY A 436 7.87 53.20 -26.84
C GLY A 436 6.39 53.58 -26.85
N ALA A 437 6.12 54.87 -27.07
CA ALA A 437 4.79 55.41 -27.29
C ALA A 437 4.23 54.98 -28.67
N ALA A 438 2.95 54.62 -28.74
CA ALA A 438 2.15 54.83 -29.95
C ALA A 438 0.64 54.87 -29.63
N LYS A 439 0.03 55.99 -29.99
CA LYS A 439 -1.39 56.30 -29.94
C LYS A 439 -2.19 55.45 -30.95
N ARG A 440 -3.48 55.32 -30.65
CA ARG A 440 -4.59 54.81 -31.50
C ARG A 440 -4.55 55.34 -32.95
N PRO A 441 -5.33 54.72 -33.86
CA PRO A 441 -6.67 55.27 -34.10
C PRO A 441 -7.81 54.24 -34.16
N ARG A 442 -9.01 54.79 -33.99
CA ARG A 442 -10.34 54.21 -34.11
C ARG A 442 -10.91 54.71 -35.45
N VAL A 443 -11.37 53.82 -36.31
CA VAL A 443 -12.22 54.03 -37.52
C VAL A 443 -12.72 52.62 -37.86
N ASP A 444 -13.99 52.25 -38.06
CA ASP A 444 -15.32 52.84 -38.05
C ASP A 444 -16.29 51.80 -37.41
#